data_AF-A0A950IP18-F1
#
_entry.id   AF-A0A950IP18-F1
#
_cell.length_a   1.000
_cell.length_b   1.000
_cell.length_c   1.000
_cell.angle_alpha   90.00
_cell.angle_beta   90.00
_cell.angle_gamma   90.00
#
_symmetry.space_group_name_H-M   'P 1'
#
loop_
_entity.id
_entity.type
_entity.pdbx_description
1 polymer ?
#
loop_
_entity_poly.entity_id
_entity_poly.type
_entity_poly.pdbx_seq_one_letter_code
_entity_poly.pdbx_strand_id
1 'polypeptide(L)'
;MLSQMRYPADQKQRTSQRILDTASNLFRSRGYEATGIDAVMASAGLTAGGFYAHFRSKEDLLARALESSFRQSGSSWSKRLVNLKGSEWVRGFVNVYLSKAHRDNPDHGCPMPALAPEIGRIEGPSRKVFEQYLRGLIEMVGKQVGRDRAISAIA
;
A
#
# COMPACT_ATOMS: atom_id res chain seq x y z
N MET A 1 18.14 -31.37 -25.59
CA MET A 1 17.99 -30.72 -24.28
C MET A 1 17.82 -29.22 -24.52
N LEU A 2 16.63 -28.79 -24.97
CA LEU A 2 16.37 -27.39 -25.30
C LEU A 2 15.76 -26.68 -24.09
N SER A 3 16.53 -25.74 -23.56
CA SER A 3 16.18 -24.82 -22.48
C SER A 3 14.89 -24.05 -22.82
N GLN A 4 13.83 -24.27 -22.04
CA GLN A 4 12.61 -23.48 -22.16
C GLN A 4 12.87 -22.05 -21.67
N MET A 5 13.07 -21.16 -22.63
CA MET A 5 12.92 -19.72 -22.52
C MET A 5 11.52 -19.35 -21.98
N ARG A 6 11.41 -19.07 -20.68
CA ARG A 6 10.33 -18.22 -20.13
C ARG A 6 10.65 -16.77 -20.51
N TYR A 7 9.97 -16.28 -21.54
CA TYR A 7 10.24 -15.06 -22.30
C TYR A 7 9.25 -13.91 -21.91
N PRO A 8 9.31 -12.69 -22.50
CA PRO A 8 9.21 -11.33 -21.90
C PRO A 8 7.99 -10.92 -21.05
N ALA A 9 6.93 -11.73 -20.96
CA ALA A 9 5.77 -11.42 -20.11
C ALA A 9 6.16 -11.34 -18.63
N ASP A 10 6.98 -12.28 -18.17
CA ASP A 10 7.51 -12.29 -16.80
C ASP A 10 8.37 -11.04 -16.53
N GLN A 11 9.14 -10.60 -17.53
CA GLN A 11 9.99 -9.41 -17.43
C GLN A 11 9.14 -8.13 -17.39
N LYS A 12 8.09 -8.02 -18.21
CA LYS A 12 7.17 -6.89 -18.19
C LYS A 12 6.44 -6.81 -16.86
N GLN A 13 6.02 -7.94 -16.30
CA GLN A 13 5.35 -7.99 -15.01
C GLN A 13 6.28 -7.62 -13.85
N ARG A 14 7.51 -8.15 -13.83
CA ARG A 14 8.54 -7.76 -12.84
C ARG A 14 8.86 -6.27 -12.90
N THR A 15 8.98 -5.72 -14.11
CA THR A 15 9.23 -4.29 -14.32
C THR A 15 8.05 -3.45 -13.82
N SER A 16 6.82 -3.85 -14.16
CA SER A 16 5.60 -3.18 -13.68
C SER A 16 5.52 -3.21 -12.15
N GLN A 17 5.82 -4.35 -11.54
CA GLN A 17 5.83 -4.51 -10.08
C GLN A 17 6.87 -3.60 -9.43
N ARG A 18 8.08 -3.52 -9.99
CA ARG A 18 9.12 -2.61 -9.50
C ARG A 18 8.69 -1.15 -9.55
N ILE A 19 8.00 -0.74 -10.63
CA ILE A 19 7.44 0.61 -10.73
C ILE A 19 6.36 0.82 -9.67
N LEU A 20 5.46 -0.15 -9.46
CA LEU A 20 4.41 -0.07 -8.44
C LEU A 20 4.97 0.08 -7.02
N ASP A 21 5.97 -0.72 -6.67
CA ASP A 21 6.58 -0.69 -5.34
C ASP A 21 7.32 0.64 -5.13
N THR A 22 8.04 1.12 -6.15
CA THR A 22 8.72 2.42 -6.11
C THR A 22 7.72 3.58 -5.97
N ALA A 23 6.66 3.56 -6.78
CA ALA A 23 5.62 4.58 -6.76
C ALA A 23 4.91 4.62 -5.42
N SER A 24 4.56 3.45 -4.86
CA SER A 24 3.96 3.35 -3.53
C SER A 24 4.83 4.04 -2.48
N ASN A 25 6.12 3.68 -2.41
CA ASN A 25 7.04 4.25 -1.42
C ASN A 25 7.18 5.78 -1.58
N LEU A 26 7.29 6.27 -2.82
CA LEU A 26 7.40 7.71 -3.10
C LEU A 26 6.12 8.48 -2.75
N PHE A 27 4.94 7.99 -3.16
CA PHE A 27 3.67 8.63 -2.82
C PHE A 27 3.49 8.73 -1.30
N ARG A 28 3.91 7.72 -0.55
CA ARG A 28 3.74 7.69 0.91
C ARG A 28 4.76 8.56 1.66
N SER A 29 5.97 8.69 1.11
CA SER A 29 7.03 9.50 1.73
C SER A 29 6.96 10.98 1.34
N ARG A 30 6.48 11.30 0.14
CA ARG A 30 6.51 12.66 -0.42
C ARG A 30 5.14 13.24 -0.74
N GLY A 31 4.10 12.41 -0.77
CA GLY A 31 2.77 12.79 -1.25
C GLY A 31 2.58 12.47 -2.74
N TYR A 32 1.32 12.37 -3.16
CA TYR A 32 0.96 12.11 -4.54
C TYR A 32 1.29 13.31 -5.43
N GLU A 33 0.87 14.52 -5.05
CA GLU A 33 1.05 15.73 -5.84
C GLU A 33 2.54 16.02 -6.10
N ALA A 34 3.37 15.96 -5.07
CA ALA A 34 4.81 16.24 -5.16
C ALA A 34 5.62 15.17 -5.92
N THR A 35 5.02 14.02 -6.24
CA THR A 35 5.71 12.91 -6.91
C THR A 35 5.37 12.88 -8.40
N GLY A 36 6.31 13.27 -9.26
CA GLY A 36 6.17 13.18 -10.71
C GLY A 36 6.44 11.78 -11.29
N ILE A 37 5.95 11.51 -12.50
CA ILE A 37 6.23 10.27 -13.24
C ILE A 37 7.74 10.08 -13.43
N ASP A 38 8.47 11.15 -13.76
CA ASP A 38 9.91 11.08 -14.00
C ASP A 38 10.68 10.64 -12.75
N ALA A 39 10.28 11.14 -11.58
CA ALA A 39 10.87 10.75 -10.30
C ALA A 39 10.64 9.26 -10.02
N VAL A 40 9.41 8.76 -10.26
CA VAL A 40 9.08 7.34 -10.09
C VAL A 40 9.91 6.48 -11.03
N MET A 41 9.96 6.83 -12.31
CA MET A 41 10.67 6.05 -13.33
C MET A 41 12.18 6.04 -13.06
N ALA A 42 12.76 7.19 -12.73
CA ALA A 42 14.17 7.31 -12.36
C ALA A 42 14.49 6.46 -11.12
N SER A 43 13.68 6.54 -10.06
CA SER A 43 13.85 5.70 -8.86
C SER A 43 13.67 4.20 -9.14
N ALA A 44 12.86 3.84 -10.15
CA ALA A 44 12.72 2.47 -10.62
C ALA A 44 13.84 2.02 -11.59
N GLY A 45 14.84 2.88 -11.86
CA GLY A 45 15.94 2.61 -12.78
C GLY A 45 15.51 2.51 -14.24
N LEU A 46 14.52 3.31 -14.64
CA LEU A 46 13.92 3.30 -15.98
C LEU A 46 13.83 4.72 -16.56
N THR A 47 13.70 4.82 -17.87
CA THR A 47 13.47 6.10 -18.55
C THR A 47 12.00 6.50 -18.45
N ALA A 48 11.73 7.81 -18.39
CA ALA A 48 10.37 8.36 -18.35
C ALA A 48 9.50 7.88 -19.54
N GLY A 49 10.08 7.79 -20.74
CA GLY A 49 9.37 7.35 -21.94
C GLY A 49 8.82 5.92 -21.86
N GLY A 50 9.38 5.07 -20.99
CA GLY A 50 8.87 3.70 -20.76
C GLY A 50 7.56 3.65 -19.97
N PHE A 51 7.13 4.73 -19.33
CA PHE A 51 5.98 4.74 -18.42
C PHE A 51 4.69 4.25 -19.09
N TYR A 52 4.40 4.79 -20.28
CA TYR A 52 3.16 4.53 -21.00
C TYR A 52 3.06 3.10 -21.56
N ALA A 53 4.15 2.33 -21.54
CA ALA A 53 4.12 0.89 -21.84
C ALA A 53 3.49 0.06 -20.70
N HIS A 54 3.40 0.63 -19.49
CA HIS A 54 2.98 -0.03 -18.26
C HIS A 54 1.71 0.59 -17.64
N PHE A 55 1.54 1.91 -17.71
CA PHE A 55 0.49 2.66 -17.04
C PHE A 55 -0.14 3.69 -17.96
N ARG A 56 -1.43 3.98 -17.75
CA ARG A 56 -2.18 4.92 -18.59
C ARG A 56 -2.03 6.37 -18.15
N SER A 57 -1.84 6.59 -16.85
CA SER A 57 -1.71 7.91 -16.25
C SER A 57 -1.06 7.81 -14.86
N LYS A 58 -0.65 8.95 -14.29
CA LYS A 58 -0.19 9.03 -12.90
C LYS A 58 -1.25 8.53 -11.91
N GLU A 59 -2.52 8.81 -12.20
CA GLU A 59 -3.67 8.36 -11.40
C GLU A 59 -3.90 6.83 -11.51
N ASP A 60 -3.73 6.24 -12.69
CA ASP A 60 -3.72 4.77 -12.87
C ASP A 60 -2.58 4.11 -12.10
N LEU A 61 -1.38 4.73 -12.12
CA LEU A 61 -0.25 4.29 -11.32
C LEU A 61 -0.58 4.35 -9.82
N LEU A 62 -1.18 5.43 -9.32
CA LEU A 62 -1.59 5.55 -7.92
C LEU A 62 -2.57 4.45 -7.52
N ALA A 63 -3.64 4.27 -8.28
CA ALA A 63 -4.65 3.25 -8.00
C ALA A 63 -4.04 1.85 -7.92
N ARG A 64 -3.21 1.47 -8.90
CA ARG A 64 -2.56 0.16 -8.93
C ARG A 64 -1.48 0.00 -7.85
N ALA A 65 -0.80 1.08 -7.48
CA ALA A 65 0.18 1.07 -6.39
C ALA A 65 -0.51 0.86 -5.04
N LEU A 66 -1.69 1.48 -4.84
CA LEU A 66 -2.53 1.25 -3.65
C LEU A 66 -3.05 -0.19 -3.59
N GLU A 67 -3.54 -0.74 -4.71
CA GLU A 67 -3.97 -2.16 -4.78
C GLU A 67 -2.82 -3.12 -4.45
N SER A 68 -1.64 -2.88 -5.04
CA SER A 68 -0.42 -3.66 -4.76
C SER A 68 -0.06 -3.58 -3.28
N SER A 69 -0.08 -2.37 -2.73
CA SER A 69 0.24 -2.11 -1.33
C SER A 69 -0.76 -2.74 -0.38
N PHE A 70 -2.04 -2.78 -0.71
CA PHE A 70 -3.05 -3.46 0.11
C PHE A 70 -2.75 -4.95 0.21
N ARG A 71 -2.51 -5.61 -0.93
CA ARG A 71 -2.15 -7.05 -0.98
C ARG A 71 -0.89 -7.35 -0.17
N GLN A 72 0.11 -6.47 -0.22
CA GLN A 72 1.37 -6.65 0.51
C GLN A 72 1.25 -6.29 2.00
N SER A 73 0.54 -5.23 2.36
CA SER A 73 0.41 -4.73 3.75
C SER A 73 -0.39 -5.70 4.62
N GLY A 74 -1.38 -6.39 4.04
CA GLY A 74 -2.08 -7.49 4.71
C GLY A 74 -1.15 -8.63 5.16
N SER A 75 0.06 -8.74 4.59
CA SER A 75 1.01 -9.81 4.90
C SER A 75 2.12 -9.43 5.89
N SER A 76 2.41 -8.12 6.05
CA SER A 76 3.53 -7.66 6.89
C SER A 76 3.12 -7.38 8.34
N TRP A 77 1.90 -6.88 8.57
CA TRP A 77 1.39 -6.64 9.93
C TRP A 77 0.82 -7.90 10.57
N SER A 78 0.38 -8.85 9.74
CA SER A 78 -0.38 -10.02 10.18
C SER A 78 0.45 -11.09 10.88
N LYS A 79 1.75 -11.24 10.58
CA LYS A 79 2.57 -12.32 11.16
C LYS A 79 2.60 -12.30 12.69
N ARG A 80 2.64 -11.10 13.29
CA ARG A 80 2.63 -10.94 14.76
C ARG A 80 1.23 -11.03 15.37
N LEU A 81 0.20 -10.89 14.56
CA LEU A 81 -1.19 -10.82 14.99
C LEU A 81 -1.98 -12.10 14.69
N VAL A 82 -1.45 -12.99 13.84
CA VAL A 82 -2.18 -14.15 13.27
C VAL A 82 -2.74 -15.10 14.31
N ASN A 83 -2.09 -15.21 15.47
CA ASN A 83 -2.51 -16.10 16.56
C ASN A 83 -3.23 -15.37 17.70
N LEU A 84 -3.39 -14.04 17.61
CA LEU A 84 -4.08 -13.24 18.62
C LEU A 84 -5.55 -13.07 18.27
N LYS A 85 -6.39 -12.87 19.29
CA LYS A 85 -7.81 -12.53 19.12
C LYS A 85 -8.23 -11.48 20.13
N GLY A 86 -9.39 -10.86 19.92
CA GLY A 86 -10.00 -10.01 20.93
C GLY A 86 -9.15 -8.80 21.30
N SER A 87 -9.12 -8.47 22.59
CA SER A 87 -8.32 -7.37 23.14
C SER A 87 -6.81 -7.55 22.94
N GLU A 88 -6.29 -8.79 22.99
CA GLU A 88 -4.87 -9.05 22.75
C GLU A 88 -4.47 -8.72 21.31
N TRP A 89 -5.32 -9.06 20.35
CA TRP A 89 -5.11 -8.68 18.95
C TRP A 89 -5.12 -7.17 18.80
N VAL A 90 -6.08 -6.48 19.43
CA VAL A 90 -6.19 -5.00 19.34
C VAL A 90 -4.96 -4.33 19.92
N ARG A 91 -4.51 -4.74 21.11
CA ARG A 91 -3.28 -4.24 21.73
C ARG A 91 -2.07 -4.51 20.83
N GLY A 92 -1.96 -5.72 20.28
CA GLY A 92 -0.91 -6.06 19.32
C GLY A 92 -0.93 -5.17 18.08
N PHE A 93 -2.10 -4.94 17.49
CA PHE A 93 -2.29 -4.10 16.32
C PHE A 93 -1.88 -2.65 16.61
N VAL A 94 -2.38 -2.08 17.71
CA VAL A 94 -2.02 -0.72 18.15
C VAL A 94 -0.51 -0.60 18.40
N ASN A 95 0.10 -1.58 19.08
CA ASN A 95 1.53 -1.59 19.35
C ASN A 95 2.38 -1.65 18.08
N VAL A 96 1.97 -2.42 17.07
CA VAL A 96 2.65 -2.45 15.77
C VAL A 96 2.46 -1.12 15.04
N TYR A 97 1.22 -0.63 14.95
CA TYR A 97 0.86 0.55 14.18
C TYR A 97 1.47 1.84 14.75
N LEU A 98 1.54 1.97 16.08
CA LEU A 98 2.10 3.14 16.76
C LEU A 98 3.57 2.96 17.15
N SER A 99 4.23 1.88 16.73
CA SER A 99 5.65 1.65 17.02
C SER A 99 6.54 2.71 16.36
N LYS A 100 7.72 2.96 16.95
CA LYS A 100 8.77 3.78 16.33
C LYS A 100 9.14 3.25 14.94
N ALA A 101 9.21 1.93 14.78
CA ALA A 101 9.50 1.30 13.49
C ALA A 101 8.48 1.68 12.42
N HIS A 102 7.18 1.70 12.73
CA HIS A 102 6.16 2.16 11.77
C HIS A 102 6.21 3.67 11.56
N ARG A 103 6.32 4.46 12.64
CA ARG A 103 6.39 5.93 12.61
C ARG A 103 7.55 6.45 11.77
N ASP A 104 8.73 5.85 11.93
CA ASP A 104 9.97 6.31 11.32
C ASP A 104 10.18 5.75 9.89
N ASN A 105 9.29 4.85 9.41
CA ASN A 105 9.33 4.25 8.07
C ASN A 105 7.98 4.41 7.33
N PRO A 106 7.54 5.65 7.03
CA PRO A 106 6.22 5.92 6.44
C PRO A 106 6.04 5.34 5.03
N ASP A 107 7.13 5.19 4.29
CA ASP A 107 7.21 4.56 2.97
C ASP A 107 6.83 3.07 2.99
N HIS A 108 7.04 2.39 4.13
CA HIS A 108 6.72 0.97 4.32
C HIS A 108 5.52 0.71 5.26
N GLY A 109 4.94 1.75 5.87
CA GLY A 109 3.87 1.66 6.88
C GLY A 109 2.46 1.44 6.34
N CYS A 110 1.45 2.14 6.88
CA CYS A 110 0.08 2.22 6.33
C CYS A 110 -0.07 3.39 5.35
N PRO A 111 -0.66 3.22 4.15
CA PRO A 111 -0.78 4.33 3.20
C PRO A 111 -1.84 5.36 3.60
N MET A 112 -2.76 5.00 4.50
CA MET A 112 -3.87 5.85 4.95
C MET A 112 -3.42 7.21 5.49
N PRO A 113 -2.53 7.31 6.50
CA PRO A 113 -2.15 8.59 7.09
C PRO A 113 -1.50 9.55 6.08
N ALA A 114 -0.70 9.02 5.15
CA ALA A 114 -0.01 9.83 4.16
C ALA A 114 -0.96 10.32 3.04
N LEU A 115 -1.84 9.44 2.55
CA LEU A 115 -2.56 9.68 1.30
C LEU A 115 -4.03 10.05 1.47
N ALA A 116 -4.64 9.86 2.65
CA ALA A 116 -6.05 10.23 2.86
C ALA A 116 -6.37 11.69 2.50
N PRO A 117 -5.56 12.70 2.89
CA PRO A 117 -5.87 14.09 2.58
C PRO A 117 -5.83 14.40 1.08
N GLU A 118 -4.91 13.79 0.34
CA GLU A 118 -4.75 14.00 -1.11
C GLU A 118 -5.82 13.25 -1.89
N ILE A 119 -6.07 11.98 -1.55
CA ILE A 119 -7.13 11.16 -2.17
C ILE A 119 -8.52 11.75 -1.92
N GLY A 120 -8.72 12.39 -0.77
CA GLY A 120 -9.95 13.12 -0.47
C GLY A 120 -10.21 14.29 -1.43
N ARG A 121 -9.17 14.87 -2.03
CA ARG A 121 -9.27 16.05 -2.91
C ARG A 121 -9.34 15.73 -4.39
N ILE A 122 -8.97 14.52 -4.79
CA ILE A 122 -8.97 14.09 -6.20
C ILE A 122 -10.17 13.17 -6.49
N GLU A 123 -10.66 13.24 -7.72
CA GLU A 123 -11.62 12.25 -8.25
C GLU A 123 -10.87 11.23 -9.10
N GLY A 124 -11.26 9.95 -9.02
CA GLY A 124 -10.61 8.93 -9.82
C GLY A 124 -10.68 7.52 -9.24
N PRO A 125 -10.06 6.54 -9.93
CA PRO A 125 -10.00 5.16 -9.49
C PRO A 125 -9.29 5.00 -8.13
N SER A 126 -8.31 5.86 -7.79
CA SER A 126 -7.60 5.76 -6.51
C SER A 126 -8.53 5.94 -5.31
N ARG A 127 -9.52 6.85 -5.39
CA ARG A 127 -10.52 7.06 -4.33
C ARG A 127 -11.30 5.79 -4.03
N LYS A 128 -11.74 5.07 -5.08
CA LYS A 128 -12.48 3.81 -4.93
C LYS A 128 -11.62 2.71 -4.30
N VAL A 129 -10.37 2.57 -4.75
CA VAL A 129 -9.41 1.61 -4.17
C VAL A 129 -9.15 1.92 -2.70
N PHE A 130 -8.97 3.19 -2.37
CA PHE A 130 -8.72 3.64 -1.01
C PHE A 130 -9.92 3.41 -0.09
N GLU A 131 -11.14 3.66 -0.57
CA GLU A 131 -12.37 3.34 0.16
C GLU A 131 -12.47 1.84 0.46
N GLN A 132 -12.22 0.99 -0.54
CA GLN A 132 -12.22 -0.47 -0.35
C GLN A 132 -11.19 -0.89 0.70
N TYR A 133 -10.01 -0.29 0.68
CA TYR A 133 -8.98 -0.55 1.68
C TYR A 133 -9.42 -0.15 3.09
N LEU A 134 -9.99 1.05 3.24
CA LEU A 134 -10.50 1.54 4.52
C LEU A 134 -11.60 0.64 5.08
N ARG A 135 -12.56 0.24 4.24
CA ARG A 135 -13.62 -0.70 4.63
C ARG A 135 -13.05 -2.03 5.11
N GLY A 136 -12.07 -2.58 4.39
CA GLY A 136 -11.38 -3.80 4.79
C GLY A 136 -10.66 -3.69 6.15
N LEU A 137 -10.02 -2.55 6.42
CA LEU A 137 -9.40 -2.28 7.72
C LEU A 137 -10.44 -2.18 8.85
N ILE A 138 -11.55 -1.48 8.62
CA ILE A 138 -12.64 -1.34 9.59
C ILE A 138 -13.21 -2.72 9.93
N GLU A 139 -13.47 -3.56 8.92
CA GLU A 139 -13.96 -4.92 9.14
C GLU A 139 -12.95 -5.80 9.89
N MET A 140 -11.67 -5.71 9.54
CA MET A 140 -10.60 -6.46 10.20
C MET A 140 -10.52 -6.13 11.69
N VAL A 141 -10.52 -4.84 12.05
CA VAL A 141 -10.49 -4.39 13.44
C VAL A 141 -11.81 -4.71 14.14
N GLY A 142 -12.95 -4.45 13.48
CA GLY A 142 -14.29 -4.67 14.04
C GLY A 142 -14.56 -6.13 14.43
N LYS A 143 -14.02 -7.10 13.69
CA LYS A 143 -14.08 -8.53 14.04
C LYS A 143 -13.43 -8.86 15.38
N GLN A 144 -12.50 -8.02 15.86
CA GLN A 144 -11.71 -8.29 17.06
C GLN A 144 -12.30 -7.63 18.31
N VAL A 145 -12.92 -6.46 18.17
CA VAL A 145 -13.34 -5.69 19.35
C VAL A 145 -14.82 -5.82 19.71
N GLY A 146 -15.65 -6.41 18.84
CA GLY A 146 -17.09 -6.33 18.99
C GLY A 146 -17.59 -4.88 18.86
N ARG A 147 -18.85 -4.66 18.49
CA ARG A 147 -19.35 -3.31 18.16
C ARG A 147 -19.24 -2.28 19.31
N ASP A 148 -19.17 -2.71 20.58
CA ASP A 148 -19.28 -1.83 21.75
C ASP A 148 -18.04 -1.75 22.67
N ARG A 149 -16.91 -2.41 22.35
CA ARG A 149 -15.73 -2.45 23.26
C ARG A 149 -14.43 -1.90 22.66
N ALA A 150 -14.49 -1.27 21.49
CA ALA A 150 -13.32 -0.81 20.74
C ALA A 150 -12.38 0.10 21.52
N ILE A 151 -12.93 1.08 22.23
CA ILE A 151 -12.14 2.11 22.93
C ILE A 151 -11.59 1.57 24.25
N SER A 152 -12.38 0.78 25.00
CA SER A 152 -11.97 0.20 26.28
C SER A 152 -10.89 -0.87 26.17
N ALA A 153 -10.76 -1.52 25.00
CA ALA A 153 -9.75 -2.54 24.76
C ALA A 153 -8.32 -2.00 24.55
N ILE A 154 -8.20 -0.67 24.34
CA ILE A 154 -6.93 0.03 24.11
C ILE A 154 -6.37 0.60 25.42
N ALA A 155 -7.20 0.75 26.46
CA ALA A 155 -6.79 1.03 27.84
C ALA A 155 -6.21 -0.23 28.51
#